data_AF-A0A4U5VAP1-F1
#
_entry.id   AF-A0A4U5VAP1-F1
#
_cell.length_a   1.000
_cell.length_b   1.000
_cell.length_c   1.000
_cell.angle_alpha   90.00
_cell.angle_beta   90.00
_cell.angle_gamma   90.00
#
_symmetry.space_group_name_H-M   'P 1'
#
loop_
_entity.id
_entity.type
_entity.pdbx_description
1 polymer ?
#
loop_
_entity_poly.entity_id
_entity_poly.type
_entity_poly.pdbx_seq_one_letter_code
_entity_poly.pdbx_strand_id
1 'polypeptide(L)'
;MKANNIMSLPAEARFSVSKATDMILTVSKVLVELSLQSFLSLQNRWSSFHQIHQLCQWTRTRTSRLVEHLWMEDWFFGYQFLNGANPTLIRRCKEIPPNMAVTEEMVGASLGGGASLCQEMERGSVFLVDYRLLDALTANTVNRKQNYLTAPLILLHLNAHNQLLPIAIQLKQSPGESNPVFVPQDLEADWLTAKTFVRSADFADHELRSHFLHTHVMSELFAMATLRNFPMVHPLYKLLVPHFRFTLEVDALARQLLLSDGGSLKEYTAVGGAAALEFLRRALASLTYRDLCLPDDITGRGLDSIPGYYYRDDGLRLWDVIHRYVGGVVSYYYHSDDEVIRDSELQSWINEIIVFGRLGDEKKGFPKSFTSVLELTYFVTMVIFNASAQHAAVNDAQVKPSCFTK
;
A
#
# COMPACT_ATOMS: atom_id res chain seq x y z
N MET A 1 10.87 -15.41 9.25
CA MET A 1 12.20 -15.89 9.68
C MET A 1 12.33 -15.93 11.20
N LYS A 2 13.05 -16.91 11.79
CA LYS A 2 13.38 -16.91 13.24
C LYS A 2 14.78 -16.34 13.46
N ALA A 3 14.87 -15.05 13.72
CA ALA A 3 16.12 -14.34 14.01
C ALA A 3 15.87 -13.33 15.14
N ASN A 4 16.67 -13.37 16.19
CA ASN A 4 16.52 -12.49 17.35
C ASN A 4 17.09 -11.08 17.07
N ASN A 5 18.09 -11.01 16.19
CA ASN A 5 18.67 -9.76 15.72
C ASN A 5 19.37 -9.94 14.36
N ILE A 6 19.78 -8.83 13.74
CA ILE A 6 20.47 -8.84 12.44
C ILE A 6 21.76 -9.68 12.42
N MET A 7 22.45 -9.82 13.56
CA MET A 7 23.69 -10.61 13.66
C MET A 7 23.43 -12.11 13.69
N SER A 8 22.18 -12.52 13.96
CA SER A 8 21.76 -13.93 13.87
C SER A 8 21.41 -14.38 12.44
N LEU A 9 21.48 -13.47 11.47
CA LEU A 9 21.27 -13.79 10.05
C LEU A 9 22.51 -14.47 9.44
N PRO A 10 22.32 -15.43 8.52
CA PRO A 10 23.39 -15.93 7.66
C PRO A 10 24.11 -14.78 6.95
N ALA A 11 25.42 -14.91 6.75
CA ALA A 11 26.23 -13.85 6.15
C ALA A 11 25.75 -13.46 4.74
N GLU A 12 25.22 -14.44 4.00
CA GLU A 12 24.71 -14.32 2.64
C GLU A 12 23.39 -13.54 2.58
N ALA A 13 22.62 -13.54 3.67
CA ALA A 13 21.37 -12.81 3.80
C ALA A 13 21.57 -11.38 4.32
N ARG A 14 22.79 -11.05 4.78
CA ARG A 14 23.11 -9.74 5.36
C ARG A 14 23.42 -8.68 4.30
N PHE A 15 23.23 -7.42 4.67
CA PHE A 15 23.65 -6.27 3.90
C PHE A 15 25.15 -6.35 3.62
N SER A 16 25.54 -5.94 2.41
CA SER A 16 26.95 -5.65 2.17
C SER A 16 27.40 -4.50 3.05
N VAL A 17 28.69 -4.46 3.39
CA VAL A 17 29.29 -3.34 4.15
C VAL A 17 28.91 -2.01 3.52
N SER A 18 29.01 -1.89 2.19
CA SER A 18 28.60 -0.69 1.46
C SER A 18 27.14 -0.30 1.70
N LYS A 19 26.22 -1.27 1.70
CA LYS A 19 24.78 -1.00 1.90
C LYS A 19 24.48 -0.61 3.33
N ALA A 20 25.09 -1.30 4.30
CA ALA A 20 24.95 -0.96 5.72
C ALA A 20 25.49 0.45 6.01
N THR A 21 26.66 0.80 5.49
CA THR A 21 27.25 2.13 5.63
C THR A 21 26.37 3.21 4.99
N ASP A 22 25.88 2.99 3.77
CA ASP A 22 24.97 3.90 3.08
C ASP A 22 23.69 4.17 3.88
N MET A 23 23.06 3.11 4.41
CA MET A 23 21.85 3.23 5.22
C MET A 23 22.11 4.01 6.52
N ILE A 24 23.18 3.70 7.24
CA ILE A 24 23.55 4.40 8.48
C ILE A 24 23.78 5.88 8.20
N LEU A 25 24.60 6.21 7.18
CA LEU A 25 24.89 7.60 6.83
C LEU A 25 23.63 8.37 6.42
N THR A 26 22.75 7.75 5.64
CA THR A 26 21.49 8.36 5.20
C THR A 26 20.58 8.66 6.39
N VAL A 27 20.36 7.68 7.27
CA VAL A 27 19.53 7.86 8.48
C VAL A 27 20.15 8.89 9.42
N SER A 28 21.46 8.83 9.67
CA SER A 28 22.15 9.80 10.52
C SER A 28 22.03 11.23 9.97
N LYS A 29 22.16 11.41 8.66
CA LYS A 29 21.99 12.73 8.02
C LYS A 29 20.59 13.28 8.27
N VAL A 30 19.56 12.49 8.01
CA VAL A 30 18.16 12.90 8.21
C VAL A 30 17.88 13.22 9.69
N LEU A 31 18.35 12.38 10.62
CA LEU A 31 18.15 12.62 12.06
C LEU A 31 18.86 13.89 12.54
N VAL A 32 20.06 14.18 12.06
CA VAL A 32 20.77 15.42 12.38
C VAL A 32 20.00 16.63 11.85
N GLU A 33 19.54 16.58 10.59
CA GLU A 33 18.73 17.65 9.99
C GLU A 33 17.44 17.89 10.79
N LEU A 34 16.67 16.84 11.11
CA LEU A 34 15.45 16.94 11.90
C LEU A 34 15.69 17.41 13.35
N SER A 35 16.78 16.98 13.98
CA SER A 35 17.13 17.39 15.34
C SER A 35 17.49 18.87 15.40
N LEU A 36 18.26 19.35 14.43
CA LEU A 36 18.57 20.78 14.28
C LEU A 36 17.29 21.59 14.04
N GLN A 37 16.37 21.08 13.21
CA GLN A 37 15.10 21.74 12.96
C GLN A 37 14.20 21.80 14.19
N SER A 38 14.06 20.69 14.92
CA SER A 38 13.31 20.63 16.18
C SER A 38 13.87 21.64 17.19
N PHE A 39 15.19 21.67 17.35
CA PHE A 39 15.91 22.62 18.21
C PHE A 39 15.67 24.07 17.80
N LEU A 40 15.63 24.38 16.50
CA LEU A 40 15.37 25.72 15.98
C LEU A 40 13.89 26.14 16.05
N SER A 41 12.95 25.19 15.98
CA SER A 41 11.52 25.47 15.95
C SER A 41 10.91 25.82 17.32
N LEU A 42 11.54 25.44 18.44
CA LEU A 42 11.21 25.76 19.85
C LEU A 42 9.72 25.68 20.28
N GLN A 43 8.80 25.14 19.47
CA GLN A 43 7.36 25.15 19.72
C GLN A 43 6.77 23.73 19.70
N ASN A 44 5.98 23.42 20.74
CA ASN A 44 5.28 22.14 20.88
C ASN A 44 4.02 22.02 19.99
N ARG A 45 3.64 23.08 19.26
CA ARG A 45 2.49 23.16 18.36
C ARG A 45 2.77 24.14 17.23
N TRP A 46 2.36 23.79 16.01
CA TRP A 46 2.35 24.70 14.88
C TRP A 46 1.17 25.67 15.00
N SER A 47 1.43 26.96 14.84
CA SER A 47 0.44 28.04 14.86
C SER A 47 -0.11 28.39 13.47
N SER A 48 0.55 27.90 12.41
CA SER A 48 0.13 28.09 11.02
C SER A 48 0.75 27.03 10.10
N PHE A 49 0.13 26.80 8.94
CA PHE A 49 0.73 25.98 7.88
C PHE A 49 2.10 26.51 7.45
N HIS A 50 2.34 27.82 7.53
CA HIS A 50 3.64 28.44 7.17
C HIS A 50 4.82 27.84 7.94
N GLN A 51 4.64 27.47 9.21
CA GLN A 51 5.71 26.85 9.98
C GLN A 51 6.00 25.41 9.51
N ILE A 52 4.97 24.67 9.08
CA ILE A 52 5.13 23.35 8.44
C ILE A 52 5.88 23.52 7.11
N HIS A 53 5.52 24.53 6.31
CA HIS A 53 6.22 24.88 5.07
C HIS A 53 7.71 25.17 5.30
N GLN A 54 8.07 25.89 6.37
CA GLN A 54 9.46 26.19 6.73
C GLN A 54 10.27 24.94 7.07
N LEU A 55 9.70 24.01 7.85
CA LEU A 55 10.34 22.74 8.19
C LEU A 55 10.70 21.93 6.93
N CYS A 56 9.81 21.95 5.95
CA CYS A 56 9.92 21.14 4.76
C CYS A 56 10.89 21.70 3.71
N GLN A 57 11.42 22.91 3.87
CA GLN A 57 12.21 23.59 2.83
C GLN A 57 13.50 22.84 2.47
N TRP A 58 14.12 22.14 3.42
CA TRP A 58 15.46 21.55 3.25
C TRP A 58 15.43 20.17 2.59
N THR A 59 14.28 19.51 2.58
CA THR A 59 14.07 18.19 1.95
C THR A 59 13.19 18.30 0.68
N ARG A 60 12.96 19.52 0.16
CA ARG A 60 12.06 19.73 -0.99
C ARG A 60 12.52 19.01 -2.24
N THR A 61 11.67 18.15 -2.76
CA THR A 61 11.75 17.63 -4.13
C THR A 61 10.82 18.44 -5.05
N ARG A 62 10.90 18.20 -6.36
CA ARG A 62 9.92 18.78 -7.30
C ARG A 62 8.49 18.37 -6.94
N THR A 63 8.30 17.12 -6.54
CA THR A 63 6.99 16.59 -6.18
C THR A 63 6.47 17.17 -4.88
N SER A 64 7.30 17.32 -3.84
CA SER A 64 6.84 17.86 -2.56
C SER A 64 6.42 19.32 -2.69
N ARG A 65 7.08 20.09 -3.58
CA ARG A 65 6.62 21.44 -3.94
C ARG A 65 5.27 21.43 -4.63
N LEU A 66 5.01 20.51 -5.55
CA LEU A 66 3.69 20.43 -6.22
C LEU A 66 2.59 20.13 -5.20
N VAL A 67 2.82 19.16 -4.32
CA VAL A 67 1.90 18.81 -3.24
C VAL A 67 1.63 20.03 -2.35
N GLU A 68 2.69 20.72 -1.93
CA GLU A 68 2.61 21.93 -1.10
C GLU A 68 1.67 23.01 -1.68
N HIS A 69 1.59 23.12 -3.02
CA HIS A 69 0.73 24.08 -3.70
C HIS A 69 -0.67 23.54 -4.01
N LEU A 70 -0.85 22.22 -4.06
CA LEU A 70 -2.06 21.58 -4.58
C LEU A 70 -2.83 20.75 -3.55
N TRP A 71 -2.32 20.59 -2.33
CA TRP A 71 -2.90 19.68 -1.33
C TRP A 71 -4.36 20.01 -0.94
N MET A 72 -4.77 21.27 -1.09
CA MET A 72 -6.15 21.70 -0.83
C MET A 72 -7.10 21.42 -2.01
N GLU A 73 -6.57 21.19 -3.22
CA GLU A 73 -7.35 21.02 -4.44
C GLU A 73 -8.03 19.64 -4.51
N ASP A 74 -9.33 19.61 -4.79
CA ASP A 74 -10.12 18.38 -4.85
C ASP A 74 -9.66 17.43 -5.96
N TRP A 75 -9.29 17.97 -7.12
CA TRP A 75 -8.76 17.16 -8.21
C TRP A 75 -7.43 16.50 -7.86
N PHE A 76 -6.59 17.17 -7.06
CA PHE A 76 -5.30 16.62 -6.63
C PHE A 76 -5.47 15.62 -5.50
N PHE A 77 -6.47 15.82 -4.62
CA PHE A 77 -6.89 14.82 -3.64
C PHE A 77 -7.34 13.53 -4.34
N GLY A 78 -8.22 13.62 -5.34
CA GLY A 78 -8.66 12.44 -6.10
C GLY A 78 -7.55 11.81 -6.93
N TYR A 79 -6.69 12.61 -7.56
CA TYR A 79 -5.52 12.15 -8.32
C TYR A 79 -4.62 11.20 -7.52
N GLN A 80 -4.44 11.45 -6.22
CA GLN A 80 -3.58 10.63 -5.36
C GLN A 80 -4.09 9.20 -5.16
N PHE A 81 -5.39 8.92 -5.33
CA PHE A 81 -5.90 7.54 -5.30
C PHE A 81 -5.54 6.72 -6.54
N LEU A 82 -5.12 7.38 -7.62
CA LEU A 82 -4.65 6.73 -8.84
C LEU A 82 -3.13 6.73 -8.95
N ASN A 83 -2.49 7.83 -8.52
CA ASN A 83 -1.08 8.09 -8.84
C ASN A 83 -0.26 8.57 -7.63
N GLY A 84 -0.83 8.49 -6.42
CA GLY A 84 -0.15 8.79 -5.16
C GLY A 84 0.63 7.59 -4.63
N ALA A 85 0.94 7.62 -3.34
CA ALA A 85 1.71 6.55 -2.68
C ALA A 85 0.92 5.25 -2.48
N ASN A 86 -0.42 5.34 -2.46
CA ASN A 86 -1.30 4.19 -2.24
C ASN A 86 -2.38 4.04 -3.32
N PRO A 87 -1.98 3.70 -4.55
CA PRO A 87 -2.90 3.61 -5.68
C PRO A 87 -3.70 2.29 -5.70
N THR A 88 -3.91 1.62 -4.55
CA THR A 88 -4.35 0.21 -4.50
C THR A 88 -5.77 -0.01 -3.96
N LEU A 89 -6.45 1.02 -3.44
CA LEU A 89 -7.72 0.85 -2.72
C LEU A 89 -8.95 1.15 -3.56
N ILE A 90 -8.85 2.19 -4.39
CA ILE A 90 -9.97 2.70 -5.18
C ILE A 90 -10.56 1.58 -6.02
N ARG A 91 -11.88 1.56 -6.13
CA ARG A 91 -12.64 0.60 -6.94
C ARG A 91 -13.86 1.27 -7.52
N ARG A 92 -14.35 0.74 -8.65
CA ARG A 92 -15.60 1.19 -9.24
C ARG A 92 -16.77 0.93 -8.28
N CYS A 93 -17.58 1.94 -8.03
CA CYS A 93 -18.77 1.82 -7.20
C CYS A 93 -19.97 1.46 -8.10
N LYS A 94 -20.49 0.25 -7.93
CA LYS A 94 -21.71 -0.20 -8.62
C LYS A 94 -22.97 0.07 -7.81
N GLU A 95 -22.82 0.14 -6.49
CA GLU A 95 -23.87 0.35 -5.51
C GLU A 95 -23.25 1.05 -4.30
N ILE A 96 -23.97 2.01 -3.73
CA ILE A 96 -23.55 2.70 -2.51
C ILE A 96 -23.60 1.70 -1.34
N PRO A 97 -22.51 1.55 -0.57
CA PRO A 97 -22.54 0.67 0.59
C PRO A 97 -23.67 1.03 1.56
N PRO A 98 -24.38 0.06 2.14
CA PRO A 98 -25.52 0.33 3.02
C PRO A 98 -25.13 1.10 4.29
N ASN A 99 -23.85 1.12 4.62
CA ASN A 99 -23.29 1.83 5.76
C ASN A 99 -22.76 3.24 5.41
N MET A 100 -23.00 3.73 4.19
CA MET A 100 -22.70 5.10 3.76
C MET A 100 -24.01 5.87 3.54
N ALA A 101 -24.26 6.91 4.35
CA ALA A 101 -25.51 7.66 4.34
C ALA A 101 -25.57 8.77 3.25
N VAL A 102 -25.00 8.50 2.07
CA VAL A 102 -25.06 9.42 0.92
C VAL A 102 -26.45 9.38 0.28
N THR A 103 -26.97 10.55 -0.07
CA THR A 103 -28.18 10.68 -0.90
C THR A 103 -27.87 11.41 -2.20
N GLU A 104 -28.77 11.27 -3.18
CA GLU A 104 -28.70 11.97 -4.46
C GLU A 104 -28.62 13.49 -4.27
N GLU A 105 -29.43 14.03 -3.37
CA GLU A 105 -29.53 15.47 -3.10
C GLU A 105 -28.21 16.04 -2.56
N MET A 106 -27.49 15.25 -1.74
CA MET A 106 -26.21 15.66 -1.17
C MET A 106 -25.13 15.87 -2.23
N VAL A 107 -25.11 15.02 -3.26
CA VAL A 107 -24.02 15.01 -4.25
C VAL A 107 -24.40 15.61 -5.60
N GLY A 108 -25.68 15.90 -5.84
CA GLY A 108 -26.18 16.35 -7.14
C GLY A 108 -25.48 17.59 -7.69
N ALA A 109 -25.09 18.54 -6.82
CA ALA A 109 -24.32 19.72 -7.22
C ALA A 109 -22.92 19.37 -7.75
N SER A 110 -22.31 18.29 -7.26
CA SER A 110 -20.99 17.81 -7.66
C SER A 110 -21.00 17.01 -8.96
N LEU A 111 -22.16 16.52 -9.40
CA LEU A 111 -22.29 15.70 -10.62
C LEU A 111 -22.40 16.52 -11.92
N GLY A 112 -22.43 17.85 -11.84
CA GLY A 112 -22.47 18.73 -13.02
C GLY A 112 -23.85 18.84 -13.70
N GLY A 113 -24.93 18.45 -13.02
CA GLY A 113 -26.31 18.83 -13.35
C GLY A 113 -27.00 18.08 -14.51
N GLY A 114 -26.42 16.99 -15.02
CA GLY A 114 -26.93 16.28 -16.21
C GLY A 114 -27.35 14.81 -16.02
N ALA A 115 -27.07 14.21 -14.87
CA ALA A 115 -27.38 12.82 -14.57
C ALA A 115 -27.53 12.60 -13.06
N SER A 116 -28.29 11.57 -12.68
CA SER A 116 -28.37 11.14 -11.29
C SER A 116 -27.14 10.33 -10.87
N LEU A 117 -26.89 10.22 -9.56
CA LEU A 117 -25.83 9.38 -8.99
C LEU A 117 -25.96 7.92 -9.46
N CYS A 118 -27.20 7.43 -9.56
CA CYS A 118 -27.48 6.09 -10.10
C CYS A 118 -27.02 5.97 -11.56
N GLN A 119 -27.34 6.95 -12.41
CA GLN A 119 -26.91 6.97 -13.81
C GLN A 119 -25.38 7.08 -13.94
N GLU A 120 -24.72 7.84 -13.07
CA GLU A 120 -23.26 7.94 -13.05
C GLU A 120 -22.60 6.62 -12.59
N MET A 121 -23.18 5.92 -11.60
CA MET A 121 -22.73 4.56 -11.23
C MET A 121 -22.90 3.55 -12.38
N GLU A 122 -24.03 3.60 -13.10
CA GLU A 122 -24.28 2.76 -14.29
C GLU A 122 -23.27 3.04 -15.41
N ARG A 123 -22.93 4.31 -15.63
CA ARG A 123 -21.87 4.74 -16.57
C ARG A 123 -20.47 4.32 -16.13
N GLY A 124 -20.29 3.96 -14.86
CA GLY A 124 -19.01 3.58 -14.29
C GLY A 124 -18.08 4.76 -14.00
N SER A 125 -18.63 5.97 -13.82
CA SER A 125 -17.90 7.19 -13.47
C SER A 125 -17.79 7.42 -11.96
N VAL A 126 -18.41 6.58 -11.13
CA VAL A 126 -18.38 6.68 -9.67
C VAL A 126 -17.47 5.62 -9.05
N PHE A 127 -16.67 6.03 -8.09
CA PHE A 127 -15.66 5.21 -7.42
C PHE A 127 -15.75 5.31 -5.92
N LEU A 128 -15.34 4.25 -5.22
CA LEU A 128 -15.34 4.14 -3.78
C LEU A 128 -13.93 3.86 -3.28
N VAL A 129 -13.55 4.52 -2.18
CA VAL A 129 -12.42 4.15 -1.34
C VAL A 129 -12.96 3.88 0.06
N ASP A 130 -12.60 2.74 0.65
CA ASP A 130 -13.14 2.29 1.93
C ASP A 130 -12.03 1.77 2.85
N TYR A 131 -11.85 2.45 3.98
CA TYR A 131 -10.84 2.16 5.00
C TYR A 131 -11.37 1.33 6.16
N ARG A 132 -12.39 0.48 5.94
CA ARG A 132 -13.01 -0.38 6.97
C ARG A 132 -12.05 -1.17 7.87
N LEU A 133 -10.84 -1.49 7.41
CA LEU A 133 -9.85 -2.21 8.22
C LEU A 133 -9.41 -1.43 9.46
N LEU A 134 -9.49 -0.09 9.41
CA LEU A 134 -9.21 0.81 10.53
C LEU A 134 -10.36 0.92 11.54
N ASP A 135 -11.54 0.39 11.22
CA ASP A 135 -12.73 0.57 12.05
C ASP A 135 -12.57 -0.06 13.43
N ALA A 136 -13.06 0.64 14.45
CA ALA A 136 -12.98 0.22 15.86
C ALA A 136 -11.55 -0.12 16.36
N LEU A 137 -10.49 0.39 15.71
CA LEU A 137 -9.13 0.28 16.25
C LEU A 137 -8.91 1.31 17.36
N THR A 138 -8.30 0.89 18.46
CA THR A 138 -7.83 1.79 19.50
C THR A 138 -6.55 2.47 19.04
N ALA A 139 -6.63 3.78 18.77
CA ALA A 139 -5.49 4.57 18.34
C ALA A 139 -4.39 4.65 19.43
N ASN A 140 -3.16 4.81 18.97
CA ASN A 140 -1.97 4.87 19.80
C ASN A 140 -1.90 6.15 20.65
N THR A 141 -1.16 6.09 21.77
CA THR A 141 -0.80 7.25 22.58
C THR A 141 0.62 7.69 22.24
N VAL A 142 0.77 8.91 21.72
CA VAL A 142 2.07 9.48 21.36
C VAL A 142 2.39 10.63 22.31
N ASN A 143 3.58 10.65 22.90
CA ASN A 143 4.01 11.70 23.84
C ASN A 143 2.98 11.93 24.98
N ARG A 144 2.42 10.83 25.51
CA ARG A 144 1.35 10.82 26.56
C ARG A 144 0.05 11.52 26.14
N LYS A 145 -0.18 11.72 24.84
CA LYS A 145 -1.41 12.28 24.27
C LYS A 145 -2.13 11.23 23.44
N GLN A 146 -3.43 11.10 23.67
CA GLN A 146 -4.29 10.22 22.88
C GLN A 146 -4.36 10.73 21.44
N ASN A 147 -4.09 9.85 20.47
CA ASN A 147 -4.36 10.12 19.05
C ASN A 147 -5.70 9.48 18.66
N TYR A 148 -6.11 9.70 17.42
CA TYR A 148 -7.38 9.22 16.90
C TYR A 148 -7.19 8.60 15.52
N LEU A 149 -7.99 7.59 15.22
CA LEU A 149 -8.10 6.98 13.90
C LEU A 149 -9.52 7.15 13.41
N THR A 150 -9.65 7.26 12.10
CA THR A 150 -10.93 7.23 11.38
C THR A 150 -10.92 6.05 10.42
N ALA A 151 -12.11 5.62 9.99
CA ALA A 151 -12.27 4.54 9.01
C ALA A 151 -13.19 5.01 7.88
N PRO A 152 -12.71 5.97 7.07
CA PRO A 152 -13.59 6.70 6.16
C PRO A 152 -14.07 5.88 4.96
N LEU A 153 -15.25 6.25 4.47
CA LEU A 153 -15.74 5.92 3.13
C LEU A 153 -15.75 7.19 2.28
N ILE A 154 -15.22 7.11 1.07
CA ILE A 154 -15.09 8.24 0.15
C ILE A 154 -15.73 7.86 -1.17
N LEU A 155 -16.66 8.68 -1.63
CA LEU A 155 -17.25 8.58 -2.95
C LEU A 155 -16.58 9.59 -3.87
N LEU A 156 -16.14 9.15 -5.04
CA LEU A 156 -15.49 10.00 -6.04
C LEU A 156 -16.23 9.91 -7.38
N HIS A 157 -16.22 11.00 -8.13
CA HIS A 157 -16.79 11.11 -9.47
C HIS A 157 -15.70 11.47 -10.49
N LEU A 158 -15.69 10.77 -11.61
CA LEU A 158 -14.85 11.10 -12.76
C LEU A 158 -15.61 12.07 -13.67
N ASN A 159 -15.16 13.32 -13.70
CA ASN A 159 -15.82 14.35 -14.50
C ASN A 159 -15.47 14.25 -16.00
N ALA A 160 -16.13 15.09 -16.82
CA ALA A 160 -15.91 15.15 -18.26
C ALA A 160 -14.49 15.61 -18.67
N HIS A 161 -13.71 16.17 -17.74
CA HIS A 161 -12.31 16.54 -17.93
C HIS A 161 -11.34 15.43 -17.51
N ASN A 162 -11.83 14.23 -17.25
CA ASN A 162 -11.07 13.08 -16.75
C ASN A 162 -10.37 13.36 -15.41
N GLN A 163 -10.93 14.25 -14.59
CA GLN A 163 -10.48 14.48 -13.22
C GLN A 163 -11.36 13.68 -12.27
N LEU A 164 -10.70 12.97 -11.36
CA LEU A 164 -11.37 12.26 -10.28
C LEU A 164 -11.56 13.22 -9.10
N LEU A 165 -12.81 13.52 -8.74
CA LEU A 165 -13.17 14.49 -7.72
C LEU A 165 -13.86 13.79 -6.54
N PRO A 166 -13.47 14.05 -5.28
CA PRO A 166 -14.24 13.63 -4.12
C PRO A 166 -15.61 14.34 -4.11
N ILE A 167 -16.69 13.57 -3.95
CA ILE A 167 -18.06 14.11 -3.89
C ILE A 167 -18.73 13.89 -2.54
N ALA A 168 -18.25 12.94 -1.74
CA ALA A 168 -18.73 12.71 -0.39
C ALA A 168 -17.68 11.99 0.48
N ILE A 169 -17.62 12.34 1.77
CA ILE A 169 -16.75 11.69 2.77
C ILE A 169 -17.57 11.41 4.03
N GLN A 170 -17.57 10.15 4.49
CA GLN A 170 -18.07 9.76 5.81
C GLN A 170 -16.91 9.22 6.63
N LEU A 171 -16.62 9.77 7.82
CA LEU A 171 -15.36 9.51 8.54
C LEU A 171 -15.34 8.18 9.33
N LYS A 172 -16.50 7.61 9.64
CA LYS A 172 -16.63 6.32 10.32
C LYS A 172 -17.53 5.37 9.52
N GLN A 173 -17.44 4.08 9.81
CA GLN A 173 -18.21 3.05 9.12
C GLN A 173 -19.70 3.06 9.48
N SER A 174 -20.07 3.49 10.70
CA SER A 174 -21.47 3.52 11.15
C SER A 174 -22.08 4.91 10.96
N PRO A 175 -23.17 5.07 10.20
CA PRO A 175 -23.83 6.36 10.02
C PRO A 175 -24.53 6.81 11.30
N GLY A 176 -24.70 8.13 11.47
CA GLY A 176 -25.45 8.71 12.58
C GLY A 176 -25.19 10.21 12.74
N GLU A 177 -25.91 10.87 13.65
CA GLU A 177 -25.80 12.32 13.86
C GLU A 177 -24.38 12.80 14.21
N SER A 178 -23.58 11.94 14.85
CA SER A 178 -22.18 12.22 15.20
C SER A 178 -21.15 11.79 14.13
N ASN A 179 -21.63 11.34 12.98
CA ASN A 179 -20.84 10.94 11.82
C ASN A 179 -21.55 11.39 10.53
N PRO A 180 -21.61 12.71 10.28
CA PRO A 180 -22.25 13.24 9.09
C PRO A 180 -21.48 12.83 7.82
N VAL A 181 -22.17 12.94 6.69
CA VAL A 181 -21.53 12.90 5.36
C VAL A 181 -21.11 14.33 5.02
N PHE A 182 -19.82 14.53 4.86
CA PHE A 182 -19.24 15.80 4.39
C PHE A 182 -19.27 15.82 2.87
N VAL A 183 -19.57 16.98 2.29
CA VAL A 183 -19.60 17.23 0.84
C VAL A 183 -18.79 18.48 0.47
N PRO A 184 -18.34 18.64 -0.77
CA PRO A 184 -17.55 19.80 -1.19
C PRO A 184 -18.23 21.16 -0.99
N GLN A 185 -19.56 21.18 -0.85
CA GLN A 185 -20.36 22.38 -0.63
C GLN A 185 -20.41 22.83 0.84
N ASP A 186 -19.90 22.02 1.77
CA ASP A 186 -19.79 22.40 3.17
C ASP A 186 -18.79 23.56 3.35
N LEU A 187 -18.70 24.08 4.58
CA LEU A 187 -17.70 25.08 4.91
C LEU A 187 -16.30 24.56 4.54
N GLU A 188 -15.48 25.42 3.93
CA GLU A 188 -14.14 25.07 3.45
C GLU A 188 -13.30 24.35 4.52
N ALA A 189 -13.39 24.82 5.77
CA ALA A 189 -12.67 24.23 6.89
C ALA A 189 -13.17 22.80 7.24
N ASP A 190 -14.47 22.54 7.15
CA ASP A 190 -15.05 21.23 7.43
C ASP A 190 -14.66 20.22 6.34
N TRP A 191 -14.79 20.62 5.07
CA TRP A 191 -14.40 19.80 3.93
C TRP A 191 -12.90 19.48 3.93
N LEU A 192 -12.06 20.48 4.18
CA LEU A 192 -10.61 20.29 4.27
C LEU A 192 -10.23 19.39 5.44
N THR A 193 -10.91 19.50 6.57
CA THR A 193 -10.72 18.62 7.73
C THR A 193 -11.10 17.18 7.41
N ALA A 194 -12.25 16.96 6.75
CA ALA A 194 -12.68 15.63 6.32
C ALA A 194 -11.65 14.98 5.38
N LYS A 195 -11.17 15.72 4.36
CA LYS A 195 -10.09 15.26 3.46
C LYS A 195 -8.80 14.94 4.21
N THR A 196 -8.44 15.75 5.21
CA THR A 196 -7.23 15.52 6.02
C THR A 196 -7.32 14.21 6.82
N PHE A 197 -8.48 13.90 7.42
CA PHE A 197 -8.69 12.61 8.07
C PHE A 197 -8.61 11.44 7.09
N VAL A 198 -9.10 11.61 5.86
CA VAL A 198 -8.91 10.59 4.80
C VAL A 198 -7.44 10.39 4.48
N ARG A 199 -6.64 11.45 4.33
CA ARG A 199 -5.19 11.31 4.08
C ARG A 199 -4.48 10.61 5.25
N SER A 200 -4.91 10.85 6.49
CA SER A 200 -4.39 10.15 7.67
C SER A 200 -4.73 8.66 7.66
N ALA A 201 -5.96 8.28 7.29
CA ALA A 201 -6.37 6.89 7.10
C ALA A 201 -5.61 6.23 5.94
N ASP A 202 -5.43 6.95 4.83
CA ASP A 202 -4.64 6.50 3.67
C ASP A 202 -3.19 6.19 4.07
N PHE A 203 -2.56 7.06 4.87
CA PHE A 203 -1.22 6.81 5.40
C PHE A 203 -1.16 5.51 6.23
N ALA A 204 -2.14 5.28 7.10
CA ALA A 204 -2.17 4.08 7.95
C ALA A 204 -2.31 2.79 7.12
N ASP A 205 -3.24 2.78 6.16
CA ASP A 205 -3.42 1.63 5.27
C ASP A 205 -2.23 1.44 4.32
N HIS A 206 -1.70 2.55 3.79
CA HIS A 206 -0.54 2.57 2.90
C HIS A 206 0.65 1.87 3.55
N GLU A 207 1.10 2.39 4.70
CA GLU A 207 2.31 1.91 5.36
C GLU A 207 2.19 0.47 5.82
N LEU A 208 1.05 0.09 6.41
CA LEU A 208 0.89 -1.22 7.00
C LEU A 208 0.45 -2.28 6.00
N ARG A 209 -0.50 -1.98 5.11
CA ARG A 209 -1.06 -2.96 4.18
C ARG A 209 -0.32 -2.95 2.85
N SER A 210 -0.41 -1.86 2.09
CA SER A 210 0.09 -1.83 0.71
C SER A 210 1.62 -1.88 0.61
N HIS A 211 2.32 -1.31 1.60
CA HIS A 211 3.77 -1.31 1.70
C HIS A 211 4.25 -2.48 2.56
N PHE A 212 4.09 -2.43 3.89
CA PHE A 212 4.70 -3.42 4.76
C PHE A 212 4.16 -4.85 4.54
N LEU A 213 2.85 -5.09 4.65
CA LEU A 213 2.32 -6.45 4.50
C LEU A 213 2.47 -6.97 3.07
N HIS A 214 1.97 -6.23 2.08
CA HIS A 214 1.87 -6.71 0.72
C HIS A 214 3.22 -6.83 0.02
N THR A 215 4.25 -6.06 0.39
CA THR A 215 5.56 -6.16 -0.25
C THR A 215 6.61 -6.78 0.65
N HIS A 216 6.88 -6.21 1.84
CA HIS A 216 7.93 -6.72 2.73
C HIS A 216 7.61 -8.13 3.22
N VAL A 217 6.50 -8.28 3.96
CA VAL A 217 6.14 -9.57 4.59
C VAL A 217 5.93 -10.68 3.55
N MET A 218 5.27 -10.37 2.44
CA MET A 218 5.09 -11.35 1.35
C MET A 218 6.42 -11.71 0.68
N SER A 219 7.29 -10.74 0.40
CA SER A 219 8.62 -11.02 -0.17
C SER A 219 9.51 -11.80 0.79
N GLU A 220 9.45 -11.54 2.11
CA GLU A 220 10.15 -12.35 3.11
C GLU A 220 9.63 -13.79 3.10
N LEU A 221 8.30 -14.00 3.02
CA LEU A 221 7.71 -15.32 2.93
C LEU A 221 8.22 -16.08 1.70
N PHE A 222 8.21 -15.44 0.53
CA PHE A 222 8.70 -16.02 -0.72
C PHE A 222 10.21 -16.32 -0.65
N ALA A 223 11.00 -15.41 -0.08
CA ALA A 223 12.43 -15.59 0.10
C ALA A 223 12.74 -16.78 1.01
N MET A 224 12.06 -16.87 2.16
CA MET A 224 12.24 -17.96 3.12
C MET A 224 11.88 -19.32 2.51
N ALA A 225 10.73 -19.41 1.82
CA ALA A 225 10.32 -20.63 1.16
C ALA A 225 11.32 -21.04 0.07
N THR A 226 11.79 -20.08 -0.74
CA THR A 226 12.78 -20.31 -1.81
C THR A 226 14.08 -20.86 -1.25
N LEU A 227 14.62 -20.24 -0.19
CA LEU A 227 15.89 -20.66 0.43
C LEU A 227 15.80 -22.02 1.13
N ARG A 228 14.60 -22.45 1.54
CA ARG A 228 14.39 -23.72 2.26
C ARG A 228 14.02 -24.88 1.36
N ASN A 229 13.39 -24.62 0.22
CA ASN A 229 12.84 -25.68 -0.65
C ASN A 229 13.60 -25.84 -1.97
N PHE A 230 14.34 -24.83 -2.45
CA PHE A 230 15.12 -24.96 -3.67
C PHE A 230 16.63 -25.05 -3.42
N PRO A 231 17.32 -26.10 -3.90
CA PRO A 231 18.77 -26.11 -3.93
C PRO A 231 19.30 -25.07 -4.93
N MET A 232 20.55 -24.63 -4.75
CA MET A 232 21.17 -23.60 -5.61
C MET A 232 21.22 -23.96 -7.11
N VAL A 233 21.11 -25.25 -7.43
CA VAL A 233 21.06 -25.76 -8.81
C VAL A 233 19.68 -25.61 -9.46
N HIS A 234 18.61 -25.54 -8.66
CA HIS A 234 17.25 -25.46 -9.16
C HIS A 234 17.03 -24.19 -10.01
N PRO A 235 16.36 -24.28 -11.18
CA PRO A 235 16.19 -23.13 -12.07
C PRO A 235 15.45 -21.96 -11.40
N LEU A 236 14.40 -22.25 -10.62
CA LEU A 236 13.68 -21.21 -9.89
C LEU A 236 14.49 -20.57 -8.76
N TYR A 237 15.44 -21.28 -8.15
CA TYR A 237 16.36 -20.64 -7.19
C TYR A 237 17.17 -19.55 -7.90
N LYS A 238 17.78 -19.89 -9.05
CA LYS A 238 18.61 -18.97 -9.83
C LYS A 238 17.82 -17.76 -10.32
N LEU A 239 16.57 -18.00 -10.73
CA LEU A 239 15.66 -16.95 -11.18
C LEU A 239 15.24 -16.02 -10.03
N LEU A 240 14.88 -16.57 -8.87
CA LEU A 240 14.26 -15.80 -7.78
C LEU A 240 15.26 -15.14 -6.83
N VAL A 241 16.41 -15.77 -6.56
CA VAL A 241 17.34 -15.29 -5.52
C VAL A 241 17.80 -13.84 -5.69
N PRO A 242 18.02 -13.29 -6.91
CA PRO A 242 18.40 -11.88 -7.06
C PRO A 242 17.32 -10.91 -6.58
N HIS A 243 16.04 -11.30 -6.66
CA HIS A 243 14.90 -10.47 -6.27
C HIS A 243 14.68 -10.41 -4.75
N PHE A 244 15.30 -11.31 -3.99
CA PHE A 244 15.20 -11.35 -2.52
C PHE A 244 16.42 -10.78 -1.81
N ARG A 245 17.36 -10.22 -2.57
CA ARG A 245 18.58 -9.64 -2.00
C ARG A 245 18.18 -8.60 -0.96
N PHE A 246 18.68 -8.78 0.26
CA PHE A 246 18.51 -7.90 1.41
C PHE A 246 17.12 -7.87 2.06
N THR A 247 16.11 -8.57 1.53
CA THR A 247 14.76 -8.62 2.10
C THR A 247 14.76 -9.11 3.56
N LEU A 248 15.52 -10.17 3.87
CA LEU A 248 15.53 -10.74 5.22
C LEU A 248 16.11 -9.78 6.28
N GLU A 249 17.17 -9.04 5.95
CA GLU A 249 17.77 -8.09 6.89
C GLU A 249 16.94 -6.82 7.04
N VAL A 250 16.42 -6.26 5.94
CA VAL A 250 15.59 -5.04 6.04
C VAL A 250 14.30 -5.30 6.84
N ASP A 251 13.70 -6.49 6.70
CA ASP A 251 12.50 -6.84 7.46
C ASP A 251 12.82 -7.15 8.93
N ALA A 252 14.01 -7.71 9.21
CA ALA A 252 14.50 -7.84 10.58
C ALA A 252 14.69 -6.46 11.24
N LEU A 253 15.25 -5.50 10.52
CA LEU A 253 15.38 -4.12 10.97
C LEU A 253 14.01 -3.45 11.15
N ALA A 254 13.07 -3.63 10.23
CA ALA A 254 11.71 -3.08 10.35
C ALA A 254 11.01 -3.58 11.62
N ARG A 255 11.12 -4.87 11.94
CA ARG A 255 10.58 -5.41 13.21
C ARG A 255 11.17 -4.72 14.44
N GLN A 256 12.45 -4.35 14.40
CA GLN A 256 13.16 -3.72 15.53
C GLN A 256 12.96 -2.21 15.61
N LEU A 257 13.02 -1.52 14.49
CA LEU A 257 13.10 -0.05 14.43
C LEU A 257 11.76 0.60 14.05
N LEU A 258 10.85 -0.13 13.40
CA LEU A 258 9.56 0.40 12.95
C LEU A 258 8.41 -0.08 13.82
N LEU A 259 8.31 -1.40 14.03
CA LEU A 259 7.15 -2.05 14.67
C LEU A 259 7.28 -2.31 16.17
N SER A 260 8.50 -2.28 16.71
CA SER A 260 8.75 -2.62 18.12
C SER A 260 8.13 -1.61 19.09
N ASP A 261 8.19 -1.92 20.38
CA ASP A 261 7.67 -1.06 21.44
C ASP A 261 8.36 0.31 21.56
N GLY A 262 9.53 0.50 20.94
CA GLY A 262 10.21 1.78 20.76
C GLY A 262 10.44 2.13 19.29
N GLY A 263 9.68 1.51 18.38
CA GLY A 263 9.79 1.74 16.95
C GLY A 263 9.02 2.97 16.48
N SER A 264 9.38 3.49 15.30
CA SER A 264 8.88 4.78 14.80
C SER A 264 7.35 4.84 14.64
N LEU A 265 6.65 3.75 14.31
CA LEU A 265 5.18 3.79 14.25
C LEU A 265 4.56 4.08 15.62
N LYS A 266 5.10 3.48 16.67
CA LYS A 266 4.61 3.69 18.04
C LYS A 266 5.01 5.06 18.59
N GLU A 267 6.18 5.57 18.22
CA GLU A 267 6.63 6.86 18.71
C GLU A 267 5.95 8.05 18.02
N TYR A 268 5.55 7.92 16.75
CA TYR A 268 5.16 9.08 15.95
C TYR A 268 3.80 9.00 15.25
N THR A 269 3.11 7.86 15.28
CA THR A 269 1.86 7.68 14.50
C THR A 269 0.67 7.25 15.36
N ALA A 270 -0.54 7.59 14.88
CA ALA A 270 -1.80 7.16 15.47
C ALA A 270 -2.04 5.64 15.32
N VAL A 271 -1.43 5.01 14.32
CA VAL A 271 -1.53 3.56 14.04
C VAL A 271 -0.31 2.79 14.57
N GLY A 272 0.19 3.17 15.74
CA GLY A 272 1.31 2.50 16.41
C GLY A 272 0.89 1.39 17.38
N GLY A 273 1.87 0.58 17.80
CA GLY A 273 1.69 -0.42 18.85
C GLY A 273 0.60 -1.45 18.53
N ALA A 274 -0.34 -1.65 19.47
CA ALA A 274 -1.41 -2.65 19.33
C ALA A 274 -2.32 -2.40 18.11
N ALA A 275 -2.52 -1.13 17.71
CA ALA A 275 -3.30 -0.78 16.53
C ALA A 275 -2.67 -1.33 15.25
N ALA A 276 -1.34 -1.20 15.10
CA ALA A 276 -0.61 -1.72 13.95
C ALA A 276 -0.75 -3.24 13.84
N LEU A 277 -0.56 -3.95 14.95
CA LEU A 277 -0.61 -5.41 14.97
C LEU A 277 -2.01 -5.93 14.64
N GLU A 278 -3.05 -5.33 15.21
CA GLU A 278 -4.43 -5.72 14.94
C GLU A 278 -4.82 -5.39 13.50
N PHE A 279 -4.40 -4.23 12.98
CA PHE A 279 -4.61 -3.87 11.58
C PHE A 279 -3.95 -4.88 10.63
N LEU A 280 -2.66 -5.20 10.85
CA LEU A 280 -1.92 -6.20 10.06
C LEU A 280 -2.58 -7.57 10.10
N ARG A 281 -3.09 -7.98 11.27
CA ARG A 281 -3.85 -9.24 11.42
C ARG A 281 -5.10 -9.25 10.56
N ARG A 282 -5.88 -8.17 10.56
CA ARG A 282 -7.09 -8.02 9.73
C ARG A 282 -6.75 -7.97 8.24
N ALA A 283 -5.72 -7.21 7.87
CA ALA A 283 -5.24 -7.09 6.50
C ALA A 283 -4.79 -8.45 5.94
N LEU A 284 -4.00 -9.22 6.70
CA LEU A 284 -3.60 -10.57 6.31
C LEU A 284 -4.80 -11.50 6.18
N ALA A 285 -5.79 -11.39 7.07
CA ALA A 285 -7.01 -12.18 6.97
C ALA A 285 -7.80 -11.86 5.68
N SER A 286 -7.82 -10.60 5.24
CA SER A 286 -8.47 -10.18 3.99
C SER A 286 -7.67 -10.40 2.70
N LEU A 287 -6.36 -10.65 2.79
CA LEU A 287 -5.49 -10.80 1.63
C LEU A 287 -5.90 -11.98 0.74
N THR A 288 -6.00 -11.74 -0.56
CA THR A 288 -6.26 -12.73 -1.60
C THR A 288 -5.12 -12.76 -2.62
N TYR A 289 -5.01 -13.86 -3.38
CA TYR A 289 -4.01 -14.02 -4.43
C TYR A 289 -4.19 -12.98 -5.54
N ARG A 290 -5.45 -12.64 -5.86
CA ARG A 290 -5.80 -11.57 -6.79
C ARG A 290 -5.18 -10.23 -6.41
N ASP A 291 -5.15 -9.89 -5.12
CA ASP A 291 -4.60 -8.61 -4.65
C ASP A 291 -3.08 -8.47 -4.91
N LEU A 292 -2.39 -9.58 -5.18
CA LEU A 292 -0.97 -9.60 -5.51
C LEU A 292 -0.71 -9.68 -7.03
N CYS A 293 -1.72 -10.04 -7.82
CA CYS A 293 -1.62 -10.15 -9.28
C CYS A 293 -2.20 -8.90 -9.93
N LEU A 294 -1.34 -7.96 -10.34
CA LEU A 294 -1.79 -6.65 -10.81
C LEU A 294 -2.89 -6.68 -11.88
N PRO A 295 -2.83 -7.53 -12.93
CA PRO A 295 -3.92 -7.61 -13.92
C PRO A 295 -5.26 -7.99 -13.30
N ASP A 296 -5.25 -8.97 -12.40
CA ASP A 296 -6.47 -9.47 -11.76
C ASP A 296 -7.01 -8.49 -10.73
N ASP A 297 -6.14 -7.80 -9.99
CA ASP A 297 -6.51 -6.74 -9.05
C ASP A 297 -7.18 -5.57 -9.78
N ILE A 298 -6.58 -5.07 -10.87
CA ILE A 298 -7.13 -3.98 -11.68
C ILE A 298 -8.51 -4.34 -12.23
N THR A 299 -8.64 -5.52 -12.82
CA THR A 299 -9.91 -6.04 -13.34
C THR A 299 -10.93 -6.21 -12.20
N GLY A 300 -10.49 -6.79 -11.08
CA GLY A 300 -11.31 -7.06 -9.90
C GLY A 300 -11.85 -5.80 -9.24
N ARG A 301 -11.11 -4.69 -9.30
CA ARG A 301 -11.54 -3.36 -8.85
C ARG A 301 -12.34 -2.60 -9.91
N GLY A 302 -12.44 -3.13 -11.13
CA GLY A 302 -13.21 -2.54 -12.24
C GLY A 302 -12.56 -1.29 -12.80
N LEU A 303 -11.23 -1.27 -12.88
CA LEU A 303 -10.43 -0.09 -13.24
C LEU A 303 -9.71 -0.24 -14.58
N ASP A 304 -10.14 -1.15 -15.45
CA ASP A 304 -9.50 -1.40 -16.75
C ASP A 304 -9.47 -0.15 -17.64
N SER A 305 -10.52 0.67 -17.59
CA SER A 305 -10.75 1.76 -18.54
C SER A 305 -10.67 3.17 -17.93
N ILE A 306 -10.41 3.32 -16.63
CA ILE A 306 -10.33 4.66 -16.02
C ILE A 306 -9.13 5.44 -16.62
N PRO A 307 -9.31 6.67 -17.10
CA PRO A 307 -8.22 7.47 -17.67
C PRO A 307 -7.28 7.98 -16.57
N GLY A 308 -6.03 8.28 -16.96
CA GLY A 308 -5.05 8.92 -16.07
C GLY A 308 -4.59 8.06 -14.90
N TYR A 309 -4.70 6.73 -14.99
CA TYR A 309 -4.27 5.79 -13.95
C TYR A 309 -2.90 5.20 -14.28
N TYR A 310 -1.84 6.01 -14.11
CA TYR A 310 -0.50 5.70 -14.56
C TYR A 310 0.14 4.53 -13.80
N TYR A 311 -0.20 4.34 -12.52
CA TYR A 311 0.20 3.15 -11.76
C TYR A 311 -0.25 1.85 -12.46
N ARG A 312 -1.51 1.79 -12.92
CA ARG A 312 -2.02 0.66 -13.70
C ARG A 312 -1.25 0.55 -15.02
N ASP A 313 -1.18 1.64 -15.78
CA ASP A 313 -0.65 1.59 -17.15
C ASP A 313 0.81 1.13 -17.19
N ASP A 314 1.65 1.72 -16.34
CA ASP A 314 3.06 1.35 -16.26
C ASP A 314 3.25 0.00 -15.56
N GLY A 315 2.45 -0.28 -14.52
CA GLY A 315 2.48 -1.54 -13.81
C GLY A 315 2.13 -2.73 -14.72
N LEU A 316 1.08 -2.64 -15.53
CA LEU A 316 0.68 -3.70 -16.45
C LEU A 316 1.72 -3.94 -17.55
N ARG A 317 2.37 -2.87 -18.03
CA ARG A 317 3.49 -2.99 -18.99
C ARG A 317 4.69 -3.71 -18.37
N LEU A 318 5.03 -3.38 -17.12
CA LEU A 318 6.10 -4.07 -16.38
C LEU A 318 5.72 -5.52 -16.07
N TRP A 319 4.46 -5.78 -15.71
CA TRP A 319 3.94 -7.13 -15.50
C TRP A 319 4.12 -7.98 -16.76
N ASP A 320 3.72 -7.48 -17.94
CA ASP A 320 3.89 -8.19 -19.21
C ASP A 320 5.37 -8.51 -19.51
N VAL A 321 6.27 -7.55 -19.30
CA VAL A 321 7.72 -7.76 -19.49
C VAL A 321 8.25 -8.85 -18.58
N ILE A 322 7.88 -8.82 -17.28
CA ILE A 322 8.29 -9.83 -16.32
C ILE A 322 7.67 -11.18 -16.68
N HIS A 323 6.39 -11.21 -17.06
CA HIS A 323 5.69 -12.42 -17.45
C HIS A 323 6.35 -13.11 -18.65
N ARG A 324 6.72 -12.36 -19.68
CA ARG A 324 7.46 -12.90 -20.83
C ARG A 324 8.86 -13.39 -20.45
N TYR A 325 9.57 -12.66 -19.58
CA TYR A 325 10.87 -13.09 -19.07
C TYR A 325 10.77 -14.41 -18.30
N VAL A 326 9.84 -14.49 -17.34
CA VAL A 326 9.58 -15.70 -16.56
C VAL A 326 9.14 -16.84 -17.47
N GLY A 327 8.21 -16.59 -18.39
CA GLY A 327 7.74 -17.60 -19.34
C GLY A 327 8.88 -18.19 -20.18
N GLY A 328 9.82 -17.35 -20.65
CA GLY A 328 11.01 -17.81 -21.36
C GLY A 328 11.92 -18.71 -20.52
N VAL A 329 12.12 -18.38 -19.24
CA VAL A 329 12.93 -19.20 -18.32
C VAL A 329 12.20 -20.49 -17.95
N VAL A 330 10.95 -20.41 -17.52
CA VAL A 330 10.17 -21.58 -17.07
C VAL A 330 9.99 -22.57 -18.21
N SER A 331 9.61 -22.12 -19.42
CA SER A 331 9.43 -23.02 -20.58
C SER A 331 10.74 -23.66 -21.09
N TYR A 332 11.89 -23.06 -20.77
CA TYR A 332 13.20 -23.66 -21.08
C TYR A 332 13.50 -24.87 -20.19
N TYR A 333 13.03 -24.87 -18.93
CA TYR A 333 13.31 -25.96 -17.97
C TYR A 333 12.14 -26.93 -17.79
N TYR A 334 10.90 -26.49 -17.99
CA TYR A 334 9.69 -27.31 -17.89
C TYR A 334 9.00 -27.35 -19.25
N HIS A 335 9.12 -28.47 -19.94
CA HIS A 335 8.60 -28.68 -21.29
C HIS A 335 7.16 -29.20 -21.30
N SER A 336 6.64 -29.62 -20.14
CA SER A 336 5.27 -30.11 -20.00
C SER A 336 4.74 -29.87 -18.58
N ASP A 337 3.42 -29.86 -18.46
CA ASP A 337 2.73 -29.77 -17.17
C ASP A 337 3.08 -30.95 -16.25
N ASP A 338 3.33 -32.13 -16.82
CA ASP A 338 3.77 -33.32 -16.07
C ASP A 338 5.13 -33.13 -15.38
N GLU A 339 6.03 -32.30 -15.93
CA GLU A 339 7.29 -31.97 -15.26
C GLU A 339 7.07 -31.05 -14.06
N VAL A 340 6.15 -30.09 -14.16
CA VAL A 340 5.73 -29.21 -13.05
C VAL A 340 5.08 -30.02 -11.92
N ILE A 341 4.18 -30.94 -12.26
CA ILE A 341 3.49 -31.79 -11.29
C ILE A 341 4.47 -32.71 -10.55
N ARG A 342 5.47 -33.26 -11.26
CA ARG A 342 6.45 -34.20 -10.68
C ARG A 342 7.57 -33.53 -9.89
N ASP A 343 7.73 -32.22 -9.99
CA ASP A 343 8.75 -31.49 -9.25
C ASP A 343 8.38 -31.34 -7.76
N SER A 344 8.87 -32.27 -6.95
CA SER A 344 8.59 -32.28 -5.51
C SER A 344 9.15 -31.07 -4.75
N GLU A 345 10.24 -30.46 -5.23
CA GLU A 345 10.83 -29.27 -4.60
C GLU A 345 9.92 -28.07 -4.83
N LEU A 346 9.40 -27.92 -6.05
CA LEU A 346 8.40 -26.92 -6.41
C LEU A 346 7.10 -27.08 -5.62
N GLN A 347 6.58 -28.30 -5.49
CA GLN A 347 5.36 -28.53 -4.71
C GLN A 347 5.57 -28.26 -3.21
N SER A 348 6.77 -28.56 -2.68
CA SER A 348 7.12 -28.23 -1.30
C SER A 348 7.23 -26.73 -1.08
N TRP A 349 7.79 -26.01 -2.05
CA TRP A 349 7.90 -24.55 -2.03
C TRP A 349 6.54 -23.85 -1.90
N ILE A 350 5.57 -24.18 -2.76
CA ILE A 350 4.23 -23.57 -2.66
C ILE A 350 3.51 -24.00 -1.37
N ASN A 351 3.64 -25.26 -0.96
CA ASN A 351 3.04 -25.71 0.29
C ASN A 351 3.60 -24.93 1.50
N GLU A 352 4.90 -24.66 1.54
CA GLU A 352 5.50 -23.85 2.61
C GLU A 352 4.93 -22.42 2.64
N ILE A 353 4.81 -21.78 1.47
CA ILE A 353 4.20 -20.43 1.34
C ILE A 353 2.78 -20.44 1.89
N ILE A 354 1.95 -21.43 1.51
CA ILE A 354 0.56 -21.52 1.95
C ILE A 354 0.44 -21.73 3.45
N VAL A 355 1.22 -22.66 4.01
CA VAL A 355 1.14 -23.03 5.43
C VAL A 355 1.66 -21.91 6.31
N PHE A 356 2.86 -21.37 6.04
CA PHE A 356 3.45 -20.34 6.90
C PHE A 356 2.85 -18.96 6.65
N GLY A 357 2.38 -18.67 5.43
CA GLY A 357 1.64 -17.45 5.12
C GLY A 357 0.20 -17.44 5.62
N ARG A 358 -0.33 -18.58 6.09
CA ARG A 358 -1.77 -18.77 6.42
C ARG A 358 -2.70 -18.42 5.25
N LEU A 359 -2.33 -18.88 4.05
CA LEU A 359 -3.00 -18.54 2.79
C LEU A 359 -3.91 -19.65 2.25
N GLY A 360 -4.05 -20.77 2.97
CA GLY A 360 -4.73 -21.97 2.48
C GLY A 360 -6.26 -21.95 2.50
N ASP A 361 -6.88 -20.86 2.95
CA ASP A 361 -8.33 -20.67 2.83
C ASP A 361 -8.70 -20.50 1.35
N GLU A 362 -9.68 -21.29 0.87
CA GLU A 362 -10.12 -21.27 -0.52
C GLU A 362 -10.61 -19.88 -0.96
N LYS A 363 -11.17 -19.09 -0.05
CA LYS A 363 -11.60 -17.71 -0.33
C LYS A 363 -10.44 -16.78 -0.68
N LYS A 364 -9.21 -17.14 -0.31
CA LYS A 364 -8.00 -16.39 -0.65
C LYS A 364 -7.50 -16.69 -2.06
N GLY A 365 -7.86 -17.84 -2.63
CA GLY A 365 -7.57 -18.20 -4.02
C GLY A 365 -6.10 -18.45 -4.36
N PHE A 366 -5.23 -18.68 -3.38
CA PHE A 366 -3.83 -19.07 -3.66
C PHE A 366 -3.76 -20.53 -4.14
N PRO A 367 -2.85 -20.87 -5.07
CA PRO A 367 -2.67 -22.25 -5.52
C PRO A 367 -2.15 -23.12 -4.37
N LYS A 368 -2.74 -24.30 -4.19
CA LYS A 368 -2.30 -25.29 -3.17
C LYS A 368 -1.16 -26.19 -3.70
N SER A 369 -1.06 -26.29 -5.02
CA SER A 369 -0.07 -27.06 -5.78
C SER A 369 -0.01 -26.48 -7.19
N PHE A 370 1.11 -26.64 -7.89
CA PHE A 370 1.20 -26.28 -9.31
C PHE A 370 0.87 -27.47 -10.21
N THR A 371 -0.01 -27.23 -11.18
CA THR A 371 -0.50 -28.25 -12.11
C THR A 371 -0.14 -27.96 -13.56
N SER A 372 0.33 -26.76 -13.88
CA SER A 372 0.73 -26.40 -15.23
C SER A 372 1.90 -25.41 -15.28
N VAL A 373 2.59 -25.39 -16.41
CA VAL A 373 3.65 -24.42 -16.73
C VAL A 373 3.09 -22.99 -16.72
N LEU A 374 1.85 -22.79 -17.17
CA LEU A 374 1.20 -21.49 -17.20
C LEU A 374 0.93 -20.97 -15.79
N GLU A 375 0.37 -21.81 -14.92
CA GLU A 375 0.11 -21.46 -13.52
C GLU A 375 1.41 -21.12 -12.77
N LEU A 376 2.46 -21.93 -12.98
CA LEU A 376 3.78 -21.66 -12.40
C LEU A 376 4.37 -20.34 -12.89
N THR A 377 4.29 -20.09 -14.21
CA THR A 377 4.77 -18.85 -14.82
C THR A 377 4.06 -17.63 -14.22
N TYR A 378 2.74 -17.70 -14.08
CA TYR A 378 1.94 -16.61 -13.53
C TYR A 378 2.27 -16.34 -12.05
N PHE A 379 2.43 -17.40 -11.24
CA PHE A 379 2.80 -17.26 -9.84
C PHE A 379 4.22 -16.69 -9.65
N VAL A 380 5.19 -17.17 -10.42
CA VAL A 380 6.57 -16.66 -10.35
C VAL A 380 6.63 -15.21 -10.85
N THR A 381 5.82 -14.84 -11.84
CA THR A 381 5.65 -13.44 -12.27
C THR A 381 5.15 -12.57 -11.12
N MET A 382 4.12 -13.01 -10.40
CA MET A 382 3.60 -12.32 -9.21
C MET A 382 4.71 -12.10 -8.17
N VAL A 383 5.47 -13.13 -7.84
CA VAL A 383 6.55 -13.06 -6.84
C VAL A 383 7.61 -12.02 -7.24
N ILE A 384 8.07 -12.06 -8.49
CA ILE A 384 9.08 -11.12 -8.99
C ILE A 384 8.52 -9.69 -9.05
N PHE A 385 7.29 -9.51 -9.55
CA PHE A 385 6.64 -8.22 -9.63
C PHE A 385 6.47 -7.60 -8.23
N ASN A 386 6.04 -8.40 -7.25
CA ASN A 386 5.84 -7.97 -5.87
C ASN A 386 7.14 -7.48 -5.22
N ALA A 387 8.22 -8.26 -5.35
CA ALA A 387 9.54 -7.94 -4.79
C ALA A 387 10.27 -6.79 -5.52
N SER A 388 9.74 -6.31 -6.67
CA SER A 388 10.36 -5.27 -7.48
C SER A 388 9.41 -4.10 -7.75
N ALA A 389 8.64 -4.16 -8.84
CA ALA A 389 7.81 -3.07 -9.33
C ALA A 389 6.76 -2.61 -8.33
N GLN A 390 6.10 -3.55 -7.63
CA GLN A 390 5.10 -3.19 -6.63
C GLN A 390 5.72 -2.42 -5.46
N HIS A 391 6.79 -2.97 -4.87
CA HIS A 391 7.52 -2.30 -3.79
C HIS A 391 8.01 -0.91 -4.21
N ALA A 392 8.63 -0.79 -5.40
CA ALA A 392 9.10 0.51 -5.91
C ALA A 392 7.95 1.53 -6.02
N ALA A 393 6.78 1.12 -6.53
CA ALA A 393 5.63 2.00 -6.70
C ALA A 393 5.11 2.58 -5.37
N VAL A 394 5.07 1.75 -4.31
CA VAL A 394 4.52 2.16 -2.99
C VAL A 394 5.57 2.68 -2.01
N ASN A 395 6.85 2.46 -2.27
CA ASN A 395 7.97 2.96 -1.46
C ASN A 395 8.50 4.31 -1.98
N ASP A 396 8.87 4.41 -3.26
CA ASP A 396 9.55 5.60 -3.80
C ASP A 396 8.62 6.82 -3.86
N ALA A 397 7.31 6.56 -3.88
CA ALA A 397 6.28 7.56 -3.74
C ALA A 397 6.18 8.15 -2.32
N GLN A 398 6.90 7.64 -1.32
CA GLN A 398 6.98 8.26 0.02
C GLN A 398 8.02 9.36 0.11
N VAL A 399 9.16 9.22 -0.59
CA VAL A 399 10.27 10.19 -0.56
C VAL A 399 9.87 11.51 -1.22
N LYS A 400 8.86 11.47 -2.08
CA LYS A 400 8.46 12.57 -2.95
C LYS A 400 7.42 13.54 -2.34
N PRO A 401 6.46 13.13 -1.47
CA PRO A 401 5.46 14.03 -0.89
C PRO A 401 5.42 14.08 0.66
N SER A 402 6.22 13.29 1.38
CA SER A 402 6.11 13.05 2.84
C SER A 402 6.19 14.28 3.75
N CYS A 403 6.64 15.42 3.25
CA CYS A 403 6.64 16.69 3.97
C CYS A 403 5.24 17.31 4.15
N PHE A 404 4.26 16.98 3.29
CA PHE A 404 2.97 17.68 3.27
C PHE A 404 1.74 16.75 3.15
N THR A 405 1.93 15.44 3.03
CA THR A 405 0.84 14.45 2.85
C THR A 405 0.63 13.46 3.98
N LYS A 406 1.49 13.47 5.01
CA LYS A 406 1.44 12.52 6.12
C LYS A 406 0.95 13.19 7.39
#